data_AF-A0A9E3LMX0-F1
#
_entry.id   AF-A0A9E3LMX0-F1
#
_cell.length_a   1.000
_cell.length_b   1.000
_cell.length_c   1.000
_cell.angle_alpha   90.00
_cell.angle_beta   90.00
_cell.angle_gamma   90.00
#
_symmetry.space_group_name_H-M   'P 1'
#
loop_
_entity.id
_entity.type
_entity.pdbx_description
1 polymer ?
#
loop_
_entity_poly.entity_id
_entity_poly.type
_entity_poly.pdbx_seq_one_letter_code
_entity_poly.pdbx_strand_id
1 'polypeptide(L)'
;GTSGSYFASFTELAQLADFWSALVKAAIFGYIAAAIACHYGYNARGGPKAVGDAVNQAVVLTFIILFFVNFVLTAMYFNLVPPKN
;
A
#
# COMPACT_ATOMS: atom_id res chain seq x y z
N GLY A 1 -14.27 2.42 34.67
CA GLY A 1 -13.66 2.52 33.33
C GLY A 1 -12.37 1.76 33.36
N THR A 2 -12.46 0.45 33.29
CA THR A 2 -11.39 -0.47 33.67
C THR A 2 -10.59 -0.80 32.43
N SER A 3 -9.26 -0.74 32.50
CA SER A 3 -8.31 -1.08 31.44
C SER A 3 -8.68 -2.32 30.61
N GLY A 4 -9.36 -3.30 31.21
CA GLY A 4 -9.93 -4.46 30.52
C GLY A 4 -10.92 -4.16 29.39
N SER A 5 -11.71 -3.07 29.44
CA SER A 5 -12.63 -2.71 28.35
C SER A 5 -11.89 -2.14 27.14
N TYR A 6 -10.77 -1.45 27.34
CA TYR A 6 -9.92 -0.99 26.24
C TYR A 6 -9.26 -2.17 25.53
N PHE A 7 -8.70 -3.13 26.28
CA PHE A 7 -8.11 -4.34 25.68
C PHE A 7 -9.14 -5.23 25.00
N ALA A 8 -10.36 -5.33 25.54
CA ALA A 8 -11.46 -6.02 24.89
C ALA A 8 -11.86 -5.36 23.55
N SER A 9 -12.05 -4.03 23.52
CA SER A 9 -12.34 -3.31 22.27
C SER A 9 -11.17 -3.34 21.28
N PHE A 10 -9.92 -3.30 21.74
CA PHE A 10 -8.74 -3.46 20.86
C PHE A 10 -8.71 -4.84 20.20
N THR A 11 -9.04 -5.90 20.93
CA THR A 11 -9.06 -7.27 20.38
C THR A 11 -10.26 -7.49 19.45
N GLU A 12 -11.37 -6.78 19.69
CA GLU A 12 -12.57 -6.83 18.85
C GLU A 12 -12.41 -6.03 17.55
N LEU A 13 -11.69 -4.89 17.58
CA LEU A 13 -11.39 -4.05 16.43
C LEU A 13 -10.16 -4.54 15.64
N ALA A 14 -9.14 -5.07 16.32
CA ALA A 14 -7.95 -5.63 15.69
C ALA A 14 -8.16 -7.12 15.41
N GLN A 15 -9.01 -7.42 14.44
CA GLN A 15 -9.17 -8.79 13.97
C GLN A 15 -7.87 -9.27 13.30
N LEU A 16 -7.51 -10.53 13.50
CA LEU A 16 -6.33 -11.14 12.85
C LEU A 16 -6.43 -11.10 11.30
N ALA A 17 -7.66 -11.00 10.77
CA ALA A 17 -7.97 -10.83 9.36
C ALA A 17 -7.49 -9.48 8.80
N ASP A 18 -7.64 -8.40 9.56
CA ASP A 18 -7.20 -7.05 9.23
C ASP A 18 -5.67 -6.98 9.13
N PHE A 19 -4.99 -7.71 10.02
CA PHE A 19 -3.53 -7.80 10.01
C PHE A 19 -3.02 -8.54 8.76
N TRP A 20 -3.65 -9.66 8.42
CA TRP A 20 -3.29 -10.42 7.21
C TRP A 20 -3.59 -9.65 5.93
N SER A 21 -4.73 -8.94 5.86
CA SER A 21 -5.07 -8.11 4.71
C SER A 21 -4.09 -6.94 4.54
N ALA A 22 -3.67 -6.31 5.64
CA ALA A 22 -2.66 -5.25 5.65
C ALA A 22 -1.29 -5.76 5.17
N LEU A 23 -0.88 -6.97 5.59
CA LEU A 23 0.38 -7.58 5.18
C LEU A 23 0.42 -7.85 3.66
N VAL A 24 -0.65 -8.44 3.12
CA VAL A 24 -0.79 -8.69 1.68
C VAL A 24 -0.81 -7.36 0.90
N LYS A 25 -1.53 -6.36 1.40
CA LYS A 25 -1.58 -5.00 0.80
C LYS A 25 -0.18 -4.36 0.76
N ALA A 26 0.58 -4.45 1.85
CA ALA A 26 1.95 -3.94 1.91
C ALA A 26 2.90 -4.66 0.92
N ALA A 27 2.79 -5.99 0.79
CA ALA A 27 3.58 -6.76 -0.16
C ALA A 27 3.31 -6.34 -1.62
N ILE A 28 2.03 -6.13 -1.98
CA ILE A 28 1.64 -5.67 -3.32
C ILE A 28 2.18 -4.27 -3.60
N PHE A 29 2.08 -3.35 -2.64
CA PHE A 29 2.63 -2.00 -2.79
C PHE A 29 4.14 -2.00 -2.99
N GLY A 30 4.88 -2.80 -2.21
CA GLY A 30 6.32 -2.96 -2.38
C GLY A 30 6.69 -3.50 -3.76
N TYR A 31 5.96 -4.51 -4.24
CA TYR A 31 6.18 -5.10 -5.55
C TYR A 31 5.97 -4.09 -6.69
N ILE A 32 4.87 -3.34 -6.65
CA ILE A 32 4.55 -2.34 -7.67
C ILE A 32 5.57 -1.20 -7.67
N ALA A 33 5.93 -0.68 -6.50
CA ALA A 33 6.93 0.38 -6.38
C ALA A 33 8.30 -0.07 -6.91
N ALA A 34 8.73 -1.29 -6.59
CA ALA A 34 9.97 -1.85 -7.10
C ALA A 34 9.94 -2.02 -8.63
N ALA A 35 8.84 -2.53 -9.18
CA ALA A 35 8.69 -2.70 -10.62
C ALA A 35 8.79 -1.37 -11.39
N ILE A 36 8.12 -0.32 -10.90
CA ILE A 36 8.15 1.01 -11.51
C ILE A 36 9.55 1.63 -11.40
N ALA A 37 10.19 1.49 -10.23
CA ALA A 37 11.55 1.99 -10.01
C ALA A 37 12.56 1.31 -10.95
N CYS A 38 12.48 -0.02 -11.12
CA CYS A 38 13.33 -0.75 -12.06
C CYS A 38 13.06 -0.34 -13.51
N HIS A 39 11.80 -0.12 -13.89
CA HIS A 39 11.43 0.30 -15.25
C HIS A 39 12.01 1.68 -15.59
N TYR A 40 11.82 2.67 -14.73
CA TYR A 40 12.35 4.01 -14.95
C TYR A 40 13.88 4.07 -14.80
N GLY A 41 14.45 3.26 -13.90
CA GLY A 41 15.90 3.16 -13.74
C GLY A 41 16.59 2.55 -14.97
N TYR A 42 15.98 1.53 -15.58
CA TYR A 42 16.52 0.90 -16.79
C TYR A 42 16.37 1.78 -18.04
N ASN A 43 15.26 2.52 -18.15
CA ASN A 43 15.02 3.42 -19.27
C ASN A 43 15.68 4.80 -19.13
N ALA A 44 16.34 5.10 -18.01
CA ALA A 44 17.05 6.35 -17.81
C ALA A 44 18.22 6.46 -18.80
N ARG A 45 18.16 7.42 -19.73
CA ARG A 45 19.21 7.70 -20.71
C ARG A 45 19.51 9.20 -20.70
N GLY A 46 20.78 9.59 -20.61
CA GLY A 46 21.21 10.98 -20.73
C GLY A 46 21.91 11.57 -19.50
N GLY A 47 23.05 11.01 -19.10
CA GLY A 47 23.92 11.62 -18.08
C GLY A 47 23.26 11.80 -16.70
N PRO A 48 23.95 12.47 -15.75
CA PRO A 48 23.50 12.56 -14.35
C PRO A 48 22.18 13.32 -14.19
N LYS A 49 21.90 14.29 -15.06
CA LYS A 49 20.70 15.13 -14.98
C LYS A 49 19.43 14.39 -15.40
N ALA A 50 19.49 13.60 -16.48
CA ALA A 50 18.33 12.82 -16.92
C ALA A 50 17.97 11.67 -15.96
N VAL A 51 18.95 11.15 -15.20
CA VAL A 51 18.67 10.16 -14.14
C VAL A 51 17.82 10.80 -13.04
N GLY A 52 18.13 12.02 -12.62
CA GLY A 52 17.32 12.76 -11.64
C GLY A 52 15.89 13.01 -12.11
N ASP A 53 15.74 13.44 -13.37
CA ASP A 53 14.41 13.67 -13.97
C ASP A 53 13.60 12.37 -14.09
N ALA A 54 14.24 11.26 -14.48
CA ALA A 54 13.61 9.94 -14.55
C ALA A 54 13.14 9.44 -13.17
N VAL A 55 13.94 9.65 -12.12
CA VAL A 55 13.56 9.29 -10.74
C VAL A 55 12.36 10.11 -10.28
N ASN A 56 12.33 11.41 -10.58
CA ASN A 56 11.22 12.27 -10.15
C ASN A 56 9.91 11.85 -10.83
N GLN A 57 9.95 11.54 -12.12
CA GLN A 57 8.81 10.99 -12.85
C GLN A 57 8.37 9.62 -12.30
N ALA A 58 9.33 8.74 -11.98
CA ALA A 58 9.06 7.42 -11.41
C ALA A 58 8.32 7.52 -10.08
N VAL A 59 8.74 8.43 -9.19
CA VAL A 59 8.12 8.63 -7.88
C VAL A 59 6.69 9.13 -8.01
N VAL A 60 6.45 10.12 -8.88
CA VAL A 60 5.10 10.65 -9.11
C VAL A 60 4.18 9.56 -9.66
N LEU A 61 4.62 8.79 -10.66
CA LEU A 61 3.83 7.71 -11.23
C LEU A 61 3.54 6.60 -10.19
N THR A 62 4.55 6.22 -9.42
CA THR A 62 4.42 5.23 -8.34
C THR A 62 3.38 5.70 -7.32
N PHE A 63 3.38 6.97 -6.96
CA PHE A 63 2.43 7.53 -6.00
C PHE A 63 0.98 7.45 -6.49
N ILE A 64 0.74 7.81 -7.76
CA ILE A 64 -0.59 7.76 -8.38
C ILE A 64 -1.11 6.32 -8.44
N ILE A 65 -0.26 5.38 -8.88
CA ILE A 65 -0.62 3.96 -8.98
C ILE A 65 -0.88 3.38 -7.59
N LEU A 66 0.00 3.63 -6.61
CA LEU A 66 -0.20 3.17 -5.23
C LEU A 66 -1.49 3.71 -4.63
N PHE A 67 -1.84 4.97 -4.89
CA PHE A 67 -3.10 5.55 -4.44
C PHE A 67 -4.30 4.81 -5.03
N PHE A 68 -4.29 4.56 -6.34
CA PHE A 68 -5.35 3.82 -7.01
C PHE A 68 -5.47 2.38 -6.48
N VAL A 69 -4.36 1.67 -6.36
CA VAL A 69 -4.32 0.29 -5.82
C VAL A 69 -4.80 0.29 -4.37
N ASN A 70 -4.44 1.30 -3.56
CA ASN A 70 -4.94 1.43 -2.19
C ASN A 70 -6.46 1.57 -2.16
N PHE A 71 -7.02 2.41 -3.02
CA PHE A 71 -8.46 2.58 -3.12
C PHE A 71 -9.17 1.27 -3.50
N VAL A 72 -8.68 0.58 -4.53
CA VAL A 72 -9.24 -0.72 -4.97
C VAL A 72 -9.14 -1.76 -3.85
N LEU A 73 -7.99 -1.91 -3.21
CA LEU A 73 -7.80 -2.89 -2.13
C LEU A 73 -8.68 -2.58 -0.92
N THR A 74 -8.87 -1.31 -0.58
CA THR A 74 -9.78 -0.91 0.51
C THR A 74 -11.24 -1.18 0.13
N ALA A 75 -11.65 -0.91 -1.11
CA ALA A 75 -13.00 -1.22 -1.59
C ALA A 75 -13.28 -2.74 -1.61
N MET A 76 -12.29 -3.53 -2.01
CA MET A 76 -12.34 -5.01 -1.97
C MET A 76 -12.38 -5.52 -0.52
N TYR A 77 -11.58 -4.94 0.37
CA TYR A 77 -11.59 -5.27 1.80
C TYR A 77 -12.97 -5.05 2.41
N PHE A 78 -13.63 -3.94 2.09
CA PHE A 78 -14.98 -3.62 2.56
C PHE A 78 -16.06 -4.55 1.97
N ASN A 79 -15.84 -5.12 0.79
CA ASN A 79 -16.74 -6.10 0.19
C ASN A 79 -16.51 -7.54 0.69
N LEU A 80 -15.26 -7.90 1.03
CA LEU A 80 -14.89 -9.25 1.44
C LEU A 80 -15.00 -9.47 2.95
N VAL A 81 -14.87 -8.41 3.76
CA VAL A 81 -15.20 -8.42 5.19
C VAL A 81 -16.63 -7.90 5.32
N PRO A 82 -17.65 -8.79 5.30
CA PRO A 82 -19.00 -8.35 5.64
C PRO A 82 -18.97 -7.76 7.05
N PRO A 83 -19.63 -6.62 7.29
CA PRO A 83 -19.84 -6.14 8.65
C PRO A 83 -20.53 -7.27 9.42
N LYS A 84 -19.87 -7.78 10.45
CA LYS A 84 -20.49 -8.67 11.42
C LYS A 84 -21.61 -7.85 12.08
N ASN A 85 -22.86 -8.16 11.71
CA ASN A 85 -24.04 -7.78 12.47
C ASN A 85 -23.89 -8.22 13.93
#